data_AF-A0A3B8WGF2-F1
#
_entry.id   AF-A0A3B8WGF2-F1
#
_cell.length_a   1.000
_cell.length_b   1.000
_cell.length_c   1.000
_cell.angle_alpha   90.00
_cell.angle_beta   90.00
_cell.angle_gamma   90.00
#
_symmetry.space_group_name_H-M   'P 1'
#
loop_
_entity.id
_entity.type
_entity.pdbx_description
1 polymer ?
#
loop_
_entity_poly.entity_id
_entity_poly.type
_entity_poly.pdbx_seq_one_letter_code
_entity_poly.pdbx_strand_id
1 'polypeptide(L)'
;MGATPGRIMRIFIIQGAVIGVFGTLTGTALGIFGALNISGFISWLESALGHQFLSADVYFISYLPSQLQLQDVLIISGAGLAMSLLATIYPAWRASRVEPAEALRYE
;
A
#
# COMPACT_ATOMS: atom_id res chain seq x y z
N MET A 1 4.58 33.21 -18.97
CA MET A 1 5.00 32.54 -17.71
C MET A 1 4.29 31.19 -17.66
N GLY A 2 4.89 30.12 -18.22
CA GLY A 2 4.22 28.82 -18.33
C GLY A 2 5.20 27.70 -18.01
N ALA A 3 4.80 26.80 -17.12
CA ALA A 3 5.57 25.58 -16.86
C ALA A 3 5.63 24.76 -18.15
N THR A 4 6.82 24.32 -18.55
CA THR A 4 6.95 23.45 -19.72
C THR A 4 6.32 22.08 -19.41
N PRO A 5 5.75 21.37 -20.41
CA PRO A 5 5.21 20.02 -20.25
C PRO A 5 6.14 19.07 -19.48
N GLY A 6 7.46 19.16 -19.72
CA GLY A 6 8.45 18.35 -19.01
C GLY A 6 8.60 18.69 -17.52
N ARG A 7 8.39 19.95 -17.11
CA ARG A 7 8.36 20.34 -15.69
C ARG A 7 7.13 19.80 -14.99
N ILE A 8 5.96 19.87 -15.64
CA ILE A 8 4.71 19.31 -15.12
C ILE A 8 4.86 17.80 -14.92
N MET A 9 5.39 17.09 -15.92
CA MET A 9 5.62 15.64 -15.83
C MET A 9 6.52 15.26 -14.65
N ARG A 10 7.62 16.00 -14.42
CA ARG A 10 8.52 15.76 -13.28
C ARG A 10 7.83 15.98 -11.94
N ILE A 11 6.99 17.01 -11.81
CA ILE A 11 6.25 17.26 -10.57
C ILE A 11 5.36 16.07 -10.25
N PHE A 12 4.56 15.61 -11.21
CA PHE A 12 3.67 14.47 -10.99
C PHE A 12 4.41 13.17 -10.68
N ILE A 13 5.52 12.89 -11.38
CA ILE A 13 6.35 11.72 -11.08
C ILE A 13 6.93 11.78 -9.66
N ILE A 14 7.48 12.92 -9.26
CA ILE A 14 8.06 13.07 -7.92
C ILE A 14 6.98 12.96 -6.84
N GLN A 15 5.82 13.62 -7.04
CA GLN A 15 4.71 13.54 -6.09
C GLN A 15 4.19 12.10 -5.95
N GLY A 16 3.97 11.40 -7.05
CA GLY A 16 3.54 10.00 -7.01
C GLY A 16 4.60 9.07 -6.42
N ALA A 17 5.89 9.33 -6.66
CA ALA A 17 6.97 8.58 -6.03
C ALA A 17 7.02 8.77 -4.52
N VAL A 18 6.86 10.02 -4.04
CA VAL A 18 6.78 10.31 -2.60
C VAL A 18 5.60 9.57 -1.97
N ILE A 19 4.41 9.70 -2.57
CA ILE A 19 3.20 9.01 -2.08
C ILE A 19 3.40 7.49 -2.09
N GLY A 20 3.97 6.94 -3.16
CA GLY A 20 4.26 5.51 -3.29
C GLY A 20 5.20 5.00 -2.20
N VAL A 21 6.30 5.71 -1.94
CA VAL A 21 7.26 5.35 -0.88
C VAL A 21 6.61 5.39 0.50
N PHE A 22 5.92 6.49 0.83
CA PHE A 22 5.23 6.60 2.13
C PHE A 22 4.12 5.56 2.30
N GLY A 23 3.36 5.30 1.23
CA GLY A 23 2.32 4.28 1.20
C GLY A 23 2.88 2.88 1.42
N THR A 24 3.96 2.52 0.72
CA THR A 24 4.64 1.23 0.91
C THR A 24 5.20 1.11 2.32
N LEU A 25 5.94 2.10 2.82
CA LEU A 25 6.51 2.04 4.17
C LEU A 25 5.43 1.86 5.24
N THR A 26 4.36 2.65 5.16
CA THR A 26 3.25 2.60 6.12
C THR A 26 2.50 1.27 6.00
N GLY A 27 2.20 0.82 4.78
CA GLY A 27 1.52 -0.45 4.53
C GLY A 27 2.34 -1.66 5.01
N THR A 28 3.65 -1.67 4.75
CA THR A 28 4.55 -2.72 5.22
C THR A 28 4.65 -2.72 6.75
N ALA A 29 4.78 -1.55 7.38
CA ALA A 29 4.81 -1.46 8.85
C ALA A 29 3.51 -1.98 9.49
N LEU A 30 2.35 -1.57 8.96
CA LEU A 30 1.05 -2.05 9.42
C LEU A 30 0.87 -3.55 9.17
N GLY A 31 1.33 -4.06 8.02
CA GLY A 31 1.29 -5.48 7.70
C GLY A 31 2.14 -6.34 8.64
N ILE A 32 3.37 -5.90 8.94
CA ILE A 32 4.25 -6.55 9.92
C ILE A 32 3.60 -6.51 11.31
N PHE A 33 3.09 -5.35 11.72
CA PHE A 33 2.44 -5.20 13.01
C PHE A 33 1.21 -6.13 13.14
N GLY A 34 0.37 -6.20 12.10
CA GLY A 34 -0.77 -7.11 12.04
C GLY A 34 -0.35 -8.58 12.09
N ALA A 35 0.68 -8.96 11.32
CA ALA A 35 1.20 -10.33 11.31
C ALA A 35 1.72 -10.76 12.68
N LEU A 36 2.42 -9.88 13.42
CA LEU A 36 2.93 -10.19 14.76
C LEU A 36 1.83 -10.26 15.83
N ASN A 37 0.74 -9.51 15.65
CA ASN A 37 -0.37 -9.45 16.60
C ASN A 37 -1.58 -10.32 16.20
N ILE A 38 -1.46 -11.14 15.15
CA ILE A 38 -2.59 -11.88 14.60
C ILE A 38 -3.21 -12.84 15.61
N SER A 39 -2.38 -13.51 16.43
CA SER A 39 -2.88 -14.42 17.46
C SER A 39 -3.71 -13.67 18.50
N GLY A 40 -3.26 -12.48 18.94
CA GLY A 40 -4.00 -11.64 19.88
C GLY A 40 -5.30 -11.09 19.29
N PHE A 41 -5.29 -10.69 18.02
CA PHE A 41 -6.49 -10.22 17.32
C PHE A 41 -7.54 -11.33 17.20
N ILE A 42 -7.12 -12.56 16.87
CA ILE A 42 -8.00 -13.72 16.75
C ILE A 42 -8.60 -14.09 18.11
N SER A 43 -7.79 -14.13 19.18
CA SER A 43 -8.31 -14.42 20.53
C SER A 43 -9.31 -13.34 21.02
N TRP A 44 -9.05 -12.07 20.72
CA TRP A 44 -10.03 -11.00 21.02
C TRP A 44 -11.33 -11.20 20.23
N LEU A 45 -11.24 -11.53 18.95
CA LEU A 45 -12.39 -11.79 18.09
C LEU A 45 -13.22 -12.98 18.57
N GLU A 46 -12.58 -14.09 18.96
CA GLU A 46 -13.21 -15.27 19.56
C GLU A 46 -13.95 -14.93 20.85
N SER A 47 -13.34 -14.12 21.73
CA SER A 47 -13.97 -13.67 22.97
C SER A 47 -15.19 -12.76 22.72
N ALA A 48 -15.14 -11.94 21.67
CA ALA A 48 -16.23 -11.03 21.31
C ALA A 48 -17.41 -11.76 20.63
N LEU A 49 -17.12 -12.79 19.83
CA LEU A 49 -18.13 -13.57 19.11
C LEU A 49 -18.70 -14.74 19.94
N GLY A 50 -18.10 -15.06 21.09
CA GLY A 50 -18.55 -16.15 21.97
C GLY A 50 -18.42 -17.54 21.34
N HIS A 51 -17.63 -17.68 20.27
CA HIS A 51 -17.41 -18.91 19.54
C HIS A 51 -15.91 -19.10 19.31
N GLN A 52 -15.38 -20.24 19.75
CA GLN A 52 -14.00 -20.62 19.47
C GLN A 52 -13.93 -21.11 18.02
N PHE A 53 -13.19 -20.41 17.17
CA PHE A 53 -12.99 -20.83 15.78
C PHE A 53 -12.03 -22.02 15.71
N LEU A 54 -11.13 -22.14 16.69
CA LEU A 54 -10.28 -23.30 16.94
C LEU A 54 -10.85 -24.12 18.11
N SER A 55 -11.77 -25.05 17.83
CA SER A 55 -12.24 -26.03 18.81
C SER A 55 -11.04 -26.85 19.31
N ALA A 56 -10.68 -26.67 20.59
CA ALA A 56 -9.56 -27.35 21.24
C ALA A 56 -9.67 -28.89 21.27
N ASP A 57 -10.81 -29.46 20.85
CA ASP A 57 -11.07 -30.90 20.81
C ASP A 57 -10.44 -31.64 19.60
N VAL A 58 -10.00 -30.94 18.53
CA VAL A 58 -9.47 -31.60 17.32
C VAL A 58 -8.08 -31.11 16.90
N TYR A 59 -7.69 -29.88 17.26
CA TYR A 59 -6.37 -29.34 16.93
C TYR A 59 -5.63 -28.90 18.20
N PHE A 60 -4.55 -29.63 18.51
CA PHE A 60 -3.64 -29.42 19.65
C PHE A 60 -2.86 -28.08 19.61
N ILE A 61 -3.30 -27.10 18.81
CA ILE A 61 -2.61 -25.84 18.56
C ILE A 61 -3.57 -24.68 18.87
N SER A 62 -3.42 -24.10 20.06
CA SER A 62 -4.21 -22.95 20.56
C SER A 62 -3.77 -21.60 19.99
N TYR A 63 -2.91 -21.58 18.97
CA TYR A 63 -2.38 -20.37 18.37
C TYR A 63 -2.13 -20.59 16.87
N LEU A 64 -2.44 -19.59 16.05
CA LEU A 64 -2.00 -19.59 14.66
C LEU A 64 -0.53 -19.15 14.62
N PRO A 65 0.43 -20.03 14.25
CA PRO A 65 1.82 -19.66 14.15
C PRO A 65 1.99 -18.70 12.96
N SER A 66 2.06 -17.42 13.25
CA SER A 66 2.41 -16.40 12.27
C SER A 66 3.92 -16.42 12.05
N GLN A 67 4.35 -17.03 10.94
CA GLN A 67 5.75 -17.01 10.54
C GLN A 67 5.99 -15.88 9.55
N LEU A 68 6.53 -14.77 10.05
CA LEU A 68 6.89 -13.63 9.22
C LEU A 68 8.19 -13.93 8.47
N GLN A 69 8.07 -14.16 7.17
CA GLN A 69 9.24 -14.31 6.30
C GLN A 69 9.66 -12.95 5.74
N LEU A 70 10.85 -12.49 6.14
CA LEU A 70 11.40 -11.22 5.66
C LEU A 70 11.55 -11.18 4.14
N GLN A 71 11.82 -12.34 3.52
CA GLN A 71 11.89 -12.47 2.07
C GLN A 71 10.57 -12.09 1.40
N ASP A 72 9.44 -12.61 1.89
CA ASP A 72 8.12 -12.28 1.37
C ASP A 72 7.79 -10.81 1.55
N VAL A 73 8.12 -10.24 2.71
CA VAL A 73 7.94 -8.81 2.99
C VAL A 73 8.71 -7.96 1.98
N LEU A 74 9.97 -8.28 1.70
CA LEU A 74 10.80 -7.53 0.75
C LEU A 74 10.28 -7.66 -0.68
N ILE A 75 9.90 -8.87 -1.11
CA ILE A 75 9.36 -9.12 -2.45
C ILE A 75 8.06 -8.35 -2.65
N ILE A 76 7.12 -8.45 -1.71
CA ILE A 76 5.80 -7.80 -1.81
C ILE A 76 5.94 -6.28 -1.72
N SER A 77 6.75 -5.76 -0.79
CA SER A 77 6.97 -4.32 -0.65
C SER A 77 7.65 -3.74 -1.90
N GLY A 78 8.65 -4.44 -2.45
CA GLY A 78 9.35 -4.04 -3.67
C GLY A 78 8.44 -4.08 -4.90
N ALA A 79 7.65 -5.14 -5.06
CA ALA A 79 6.67 -5.25 -6.13
C ALA A 79 5.58 -4.17 -6.03
N GLY A 80 5.07 -3.90 -4.84
CA GLY A 80 4.08 -2.86 -4.59
C GLY A 80 4.61 -1.47 -4.92
N LEU A 81 5.84 -1.16 -4.48
CA LEU A 81 6.50 0.11 -4.81
C LEU A 81 6.72 0.25 -6.32
N ALA A 82 7.20 -0.80 -7.00
CA ALA A 82 7.40 -0.79 -8.45
C ALA A 82 6.07 -0.55 -9.18
N MET A 83 4.99 -1.24 -8.79
CA MET A 83 3.66 -1.03 -9.37
C MET A 83 3.15 0.39 -9.13
N SER A 84 3.33 0.95 -7.94
CA SER A 84 2.94 2.33 -7.62
C SER A 84 3.67 3.36 -8.50
N LEU A 85 4.98 3.17 -8.70
CA LEU A 85 5.78 4.04 -9.57
C LEU A 85 5.36 3.91 -11.04
N LEU A 86 5.13 2.70 -11.53
CA LEU A 86 4.65 2.46 -12.90
C LEU A 86 3.26 3.08 -13.11
N ALA A 87 2.36 2.93 -12.15
CA ALA A 87 1.02 3.52 -12.21
C ALA A 87 1.05 5.06 -12.25
N THR A 88 2.06 5.69 -11.67
CA THR A 88 2.25 7.16 -11.66
C THR A 88 2.63 7.71 -13.04
N ILE A 89 3.22 6.90 -13.92
CA ILE A 89 3.70 7.36 -15.24
C ILE A 89 2.53 7.76 -16.14
N TYR A 90 1.44 6.98 -16.16
CA TYR A 90 0.27 7.27 -16.98
C TYR A 90 -0.38 8.65 -16.67
N PRO A 91 -0.76 8.98 -15.42
CA PRO A 91 -1.32 10.27 -15.10
C PRO A 91 -0.30 11.41 -15.28
N ALA A 92 0.99 11.20 -15.01
CA ALA A 92 2.02 12.21 -15.25
C ALA A 92 2.16 12.57 -16.73
N TRP A 93 2.13 11.55 -17.61
CA TRP A 93 2.14 11.74 -19.05
C TRP A 93 0.87 12.45 -19.52
N ARG A 94 -0.31 12.01 -19.04
CA ARG A 94 -1.59 12.66 -19.34
C ARG A 94 -1.60 14.13 -18.92
N ALA A 95 -1.15 14.44 -17.70
CA ALA A 95 -1.10 15.80 -17.17
C ALA A 95 -0.13 16.70 -17.95
N SER A 96 0.99 16.16 -18.44
CA SER A 96 1.95 16.93 -19.24
C SER A 96 1.42 17.36 -20.61
N ARG A 97 0.39 16.68 -21.12
CA ARG A 97 -0.21 16.94 -22.43
C ARG A 97 -1.48 17.77 -22.38
N VAL A 98 -1.99 18.11 -21.19
CA VAL A 98 -3.10 19.06 -21.06
C VAL A 98 -2.56 20.45 -21.36
N GLU A 99 -2.99 21.05 -22.47
CA GLU A 99 -2.54 22.38 -22.87
C GLU A 99 -3.04 23.43 -21.86
N PRO A 100 -2.15 24.26 -21.27
CA PRO A 100 -2.54 25.28 -20.30
C PRO A 100 -3.56 26.30 -20.86
N ALA A 101 -3.62 26.44 -22.19
CA ALA A 101 -4.52 27.37 -22.88
C ALA A 101 -5.97 26.89 -22.94
N GLU A 102 -6.26 25.58 -22.87
CA GLU A 102 -7.64 25.08 -22.80
C GLU A 102 -8.22 25.14 -21.39
N ALA A 103 -7.38 25.05 -20.35
CA ALA A 103 -7.83 25.17 -18.95
C ALA A 103 -8.40 26.56 -18.63
N LEU A 104 -7.88 27.62 -19.26
CA LEU A 104 -8.37 29.01 -19.12
C LEU A 104 -9.52 29.36 -20.07
N ARG A 105 -9.86 28.49 -21.05
CA ARG A 105 -10.99 28.72 -21.98
C ARG A 105 -12.33 28.26 -21.40
N TYR A 106 -12.29 27.56 -20.26
CA TYR A 106 -13.46 27.13 -19.49
C TYR A 106 -13.62 27.89 -18.16
N GLU A 107 -12.80 28.93 -17.92
CA GLU A 107 -13.07 29.99 -16.93
C GLU A 107 -13.67 31.22 -17.62
#